data_AF-A0A537K568-F1
#
_entry.id   AF-A0A537K568-F1
#
_cell.length_a   1.000
_cell.length_b   1.000
_cell.length_c   1.000
_cell.angle_alpha   90.00
_cell.angle_beta   90.00
_cell.angle_gamma   90.00
#
_symmetry.space_group_name_H-M   'P 1'
#
loop_
_entity.id
_entity.type
_entity.pdbx_description
1 polymer ?
#
loop_
_entity_poly.entity_id
_entity_poly.type
_entity_poly.pdbx_seq_one_letter_code
_entity_poly.pdbx_strand_id
1 'polypeptide(L)'
;MRLMQKRCPAWISMLGVLGFLWTAPPAPATGAPVFFSGMPCIGSLDNTSCPVPRFGTIINFDDLATNSPLPPLQYAAQGVVSMTNADPSFPLLVVPGSQSFLNAVGTGVHDGWAMNAIFLLARPTDRIGIGIADSSVPPPSSNFIDAYDVNMNVIATNAQGPDFTFDGFTFHENYSGFADSVSEIAALGVRCSFCQVDDLQFDPPVPVPEPSSLLLLGAGLPPALLWRRGRRAS
;
A
#
# COMPACT_ATOMS: atom_id res chain seq x y z
N MET A 1 -77.96 -43.45 -29.91
CA MET A 1 -78.66 -43.72 -28.63
C MET A 1 -77.78 -43.24 -27.49
N ARG A 2 -78.32 -42.36 -26.63
CA ARG A 2 -77.97 -42.02 -25.23
C ARG A 2 -76.50 -41.87 -24.77
N LEU A 3 -76.19 -40.60 -24.44
CA LEU A 3 -75.51 -40.09 -23.25
C LEU A 3 -75.10 -41.10 -22.16
N MET A 4 -73.89 -40.94 -21.61
CA MET A 4 -73.71 -40.59 -20.19
C MET A 4 -72.26 -40.20 -19.83
N GLN A 5 -72.08 -38.95 -19.39
CA GLN A 5 -70.99 -38.48 -18.52
C GLN A 5 -70.99 -39.21 -17.17
N LYS A 6 -69.80 -39.42 -16.57
CA LYS A 6 -69.53 -39.39 -15.11
C LYS A 6 -68.01 -39.31 -14.89
N ARG A 7 -67.48 -38.11 -14.58
CA ARG A 7 -67.05 -37.60 -13.26
C ARG A 7 -65.70 -38.16 -12.76
N CYS A 8 -64.70 -37.27 -12.65
CA CYS A 8 -63.44 -37.44 -11.91
C CYS A 8 -63.67 -37.54 -10.39
N PRO A 9 -62.71 -38.12 -9.63
CA PRO A 9 -61.80 -37.31 -8.80
C PRO A 9 -60.34 -37.79 -8.89
N ALA A 10 -59.38 -36.89 -9.17
CA ALA A 10 -58.58 -36.17 -8.17
C ALA A 10 -57.72 -37.08 -7.29
N TRP A 11 -56.46 -37.31 -7.66
CA TRP A 11 -55.33 -37.38 -6.71
C TRP A 11 -54.12 -36.72 -7.38
N ILE A 12 -53.89 -35.48 -6.96
CA ILE A 12 -52.67 -34.71 -7.21
C ILE A 12 -51.62 -35.29 -6.26
N SER A 13 -50.58 -35.94 -6.79
CA SER A 13 -49.37 -36.17 -6.00
C SER A 13 -48.61 -34.86 -5.90
N MET A 14 -48.99 -34.04 -4.92
CA MET A 14 -48.11 -33.04 -4.32
C MET A 14 -46.96 -33.80 -3.65
N LEU A 15 -45.87 -34.01 -4.38
CA LEU A 15 -44.57 -34.21 -3.76
C LEU A 15 -43.93 -32.83 -3.61
N GLY A 16 -44.24 -32.23 -2.48
CA GLY A 16 -43.59 -31.03 -2.00
C GLY A 16 -42.12 -31.32 -1.69
N VAL A 17 -41.28 -30.44 -2.25
CA VAL A 17 -40.18 -29.74 -1.59
C VAL A 17 -39.27 -30.59 -0.70
N LEU A 18 -38.06 -30.85 -1.19
CA LEU A 18 -36.82 -30.53 -0.48
C LEU A 18 -35.68 -30.47 -1.49
N GLY A 19 -35.80 -29.51 -2.41
CA GLY A 19 -34.61 -28.96 -3.04
C GLY A 19 -33.83 -28.28 -1.93
N PHE A 20 -32.84 -28.97 -1.36
CA PHE A 20 -31.75 -28.31 -0.67
C PHE A 20 -31.09 -27.39 -1.71
N LEU A 21 -31.58 -26.17 -1.84
CA LEU A 21 -30.70 -25.07 -2.17
C LEU A 21 -29.68 -25.08 -1.03
N TRP A 22 -28.52 -25.67 -1.31
CA TRP A 22 -27.29 -25.14 -0.78
C TRP A 22 -27.22 -23.70 -1.28
N THR A 23 -27.90 -22.79 -0.58
CA THR A 23 -27.34 -21.45 -0.46
C THR A 23 -26.03 -21.71 0.25
N ALA A 24 -24.94 -21.73 -0.52
CA ALA A 24 -23.65 -21.44 0.07
C ALA A 24 -23.90 -20.21 0.95
N PRO A 25 -23.54 -20.25 2.25
CA PRO A 25 -23.58 -19.02 3.04
C PRO A 25 -22.88 -17.95 2.20
N PRO A 26 -23.38 -16.71 2.15
CA PRO A 26 -22.62 -15.65 1.53
C PRO A 26 -21.20 -15.76 2.08
N ALA A 27 -20.22 -15.88 1.17
CA ALA A 27 -18.82 -15.84 1.57
C ALA A 27 -18.67 -14.64 2.51
N PRO A 28 -17.96 -14.76 3.64
CA PRO A 28 -17.81 -13.62 4.55
C PRO A 28 -17.34 -12.42 3.71
N ALA A 29 -18.18 -11.38 3.68
CA ALA A 29 -17.78 -10.07 3.23
C ALA A 29 -16.66 -9.60 4.16
N THR A 30 -15.68 -8.87 3.60
CA THR A 30 -14.50 -8.27 4.25
C THR A 30 -13.47 -9.31 4.74
N GLY A 31 -12.60 -9.76 3.84
CA GLY A 31 -11.34 -10.37 4.28
C GLY A 31 -10.47 -9.26 4.85
N ALA A 32 -10.17 -9.32 6.15
CA ALA A 32 -9.26 -8.35 6.75
C ALA A 32 -7.92 -8.31 5.98
N PRO A 33 -7.24 -7.14 5.89
CA PRO A 33 -5.97 -7.04 5.22
C PRO A 33 -4.98 -8.11 5.71
N VAL A 34 -4.34 -8.79 4.77
CA VAL A 34 -3.37 -9.85 5.03
C VAL A 34 -1.99 -9.23 5.19
N PHE A 35 -1.39 -9.41 6.36
CA PHE A 35 0.00 -9.00 6.59
C PHE A 35 0.97 -9.82 5.73
N PHE A 36 1.99 -9.16 5.19
CA PHE A 36 3.13 -9.79 4.57
C PHE A 36 4.44 -9.22 5.13
N SER A 37 5.49 -10.03 5.05
CA SER A 37 6.87 -9.61 5.32
C SER A 37 7.78 -10.01 4.16
N GLY A 38 8.93 -9.36 4.09
CA GLY A 38 9.78 -9.39 2.91
C GLY A 38 11.21 -8.92 3.18
N MET A 39 11.99 -8.90 2.10
CA MET A 39 13.39 -8.48 2.11
C MET A 39 13.48 -7.00 1.69
N PRO A 40 14.11 -6.13 2.49
CA PRO A 40 14.30 -4.71 2.16
C PRO A 40 15.43 -4.50 1.14
N CYS A 41 15.65 -3.25 0.73
CA CYS A 41 16.73 -2.84 -0.18
C CYS A 41 18.09 -2.70 0.51
N ILE A 42 18.70 -3.82 0.92
CA ILE A 42 19.98 -3.77 1.67
C ILE A 42 21.15 -3.40 0.75
N GLY A 43 21.74 -2.23 0.97
CA GLY A 43 22.98 -1.79 0.32
C GLY A 43 22.89 -1.66 -1.21
N SER A 44 21.67 -1.59 -1.75
CA SER A 44 21.45 -1.45 -3.19
C SER A 44 21.52 0.02 -3.62
N LEU A 45 22.22 0.29 -4.73
CA LEU A 45 22.25 1.61 -5.36
C LEU A 45 21.01 1.87 -6.23
N ASP A 46 20.22 0.84 -6.51
CA ASP A 46 18.95 0.93 -7.22
C ASP A 46 17.87 0.04 -6.59
N ASN A 47 16.61 0.39 -6.79
CA ASN A 47 15.46 -0.38 -6.30
C ASN A 47 14.87 -1.30 -7.40
N THR A 48 15.69 -1.72 -8.38
CA THR A 48 15.19 -2.51 -9.51
C THR A 48 14.89 -3.95 -9.12
N SER A 49 15.60 -4.48 -8.12
CA SER A 49 15.49 -5.86 -7.62
C SER A 49 14.96 -5.99 -6.19
N CYS A 50 14.67 -4.86 -5.53
CA CYS A 50 14.25 -4.78 -4.13
C CYS A 50 13.26 -3.61 -3.93
N PRO A 51 12.53 -3.58 -2.80
CA PRO A 51 12.38 -4.68 -1.84
C PRO A 51 11.53 -5.81 -2.44
N VAL A 52 11.48 -6.96 -1.77
CA VAL A 52 10.68 -8.14 -2.16
C VAL A 52 9.64 -8.41 -1.08
N PRO A 53 8.33 -8.48 -1.38
CA PRO A 53 7.74 -8.38 -2.72
C PRO A 53 7.77 -6.94 -3.27
N ARG A 54 7.90 -6.84 -4.60
CA ARG A 54 7.85 -5.58 -5.34
C ARG A 54 6.48 -5.39 -5.99
N PHE A 55 5.89 -4.21 -5.85
CA PHE A 55 4.58 -3.91 -6.43
C PHE A 55 4.37 -2.40 -6.61
N GLY A 56 3.53 -2.04 -7.57
CA GLY A 56 3.04 -0.68 -7.75
C GLY A 56 4.11 0.40 -7.85
N THR A 57 3.82 1.54 -7.22
CA THR A 57 4.70 2.71 -7.08
C THR A 57 5.66 2.48 -5.92
N ILE A 58 6.93 2.86 -6.11
CA ILE A 58 7.97 2.84 -5.08
C ILE A 58 8.46 4.26 -4.83
N ILE A 59 8.47 4.67 -3.57
CA ILE A 59 9.10 5.88 -3.09
C ILE A 59 10.38 5.47 -2.38
N ASN A 60 11.51 5.97 -2.88
CA ASN A 60 12.81 5.85 -2.23
C ASN A 60 13.18 7.23 -1.67
N PHE A 61 13.53 7.31 -0.38
CA PHE A 61 13.92 8.55 0.29
C PHE A 61 15.36 9.00 0.00
N ASP A 62 16.15 8.19 -0.71
CA ASP A 62 17.49 8.51 -1.23
C ASP A 62 17.51 9.71 -2.20
N ASP A 63 16.36 10.11 -2.75
CA ASP A 63 16.26 11.25 -3.66
C ASP A 63 16.43 12.61 -2.95
N LEU A 64 16.49 12.62 -1.62
CA LEU A 64 16.63 13.82 -0.78
C LEU A 64 18.01 13.95 -0.15
N ALA A 65 18.32 15.14 0.35
CA ALA A 65 19.56 15.37 1.11
C ALA A 65 19.41 14.88 2.56
N THR A 66 20.43 14.21 3.08
CA THR A 66 20.49 13.79 4.49
C THR A 66 20.38 14.98 5.44
N ASN A 67 19.72 14.77 6.58
CA ASN A 67 19.44 15.76 7.63
C ASN A 67 18.59 16.95 7.15
N SER A 68 17.79 16.75 6.10
CA SER A 68 16.80 17.73 5.67
C SER A 68 15.42 17.41 6.28
N PRO A 69 14.60 18.43 6.61
CA PRO A 69 13.21 18.18 6.95
C PRO A 69 12.48 17.50 5.80
N LEU A 70 11.64 16.50 6.09
CA LEU A 70 10.76 15.88 5.09
C LEU A 70 9.43 16.65 5.05
N PRO A 71 9.13 17.43 4.00
CA PRO A 71 7.84 18.10 3.89
C PRO A 71 6.71 17.07 3.79
N PRO A 72 5.55 17.28 4.44
CA PRO A 72 4.46 16.31 4.40
C PRO A 72 3.99 15.96 2.97
N LEU A 73 4.09 16.90 2.03
CA LEU A 73 3.64 16.78 0.65
C LEU A 73 4.75 16.41 -0.34
N GLN A 74 5.92 15.99 0.14
CA GLN A 74 7.11 15.75 -0.70
C GLN A 74 6.81 14.85 -1.91
N TYR A 75 6.01 13.80 -1.71
CA TYR A 75 5.68 12.80 -2.73
C TYR A 75 4.22 12.86 -3.21
N ALA A 76 3.60 14.04 -3.15
CA ALA A 76 2.23 14.26 -3.65
C ALA A 76 2.06 13.86 -5.12
N ALA A 77 3.08 14.09 -5.96
CA ALA A 77 3.07 13.69 -7.36
C ALA A 77 3.08 12.18 -7.58
N GLN A 78 3.56 11.40 -6.61
CA GLN A 78 3.61 9.93 -6.68
C GLN A 78 2.38 9.28 -6.04
N GLY A 79 1.50 10.06 -5.39
CA GLY A 79 0.25 9.57 -4.82
C GLY A 79 0.18 9.56 -3.29
N VAL A 80 1.11 10.24 -2.59
CA VAL A 80 1.08 10.39 -1.13
C VAL A 80 0.51 11.76 -0.75
N VAL A 81 -0.59 11.80 0.02
CA VAL A 81 -1.20 13.05 0.49
C VAL A 81 -0.44 13.65 1.66
N SER A 82 0.07 12.82 2.57
CA SER A 82 0.82 13.32 3.70
C SER A 82 1.71 12.26 4.31
N MET A 83 2.89 12.68 4.76
CA MET A 83 3.72 11.90 5.67
C MET A 83 3.99 12.75 6.91
N THR A 84 3.48 12.32 8.05
CA THR A 84 3.57 13.11 9.28
C THR A 84 3.80 12.20 10.47
N ASN A 85 4.64 12.65 11.39
CA ASN A 85 4.71 12.10 12.74
C ASN A 85 3.57 12.70 13.59
N ALA A 86 3.00 11.91 14.50
CA ALA A 86 1.89 12.34 15.35
C ALA A 86 2.30 13.44 16.34
N ASP A 87 3.56 13.45 16.80
CA ASP A 87 4.10 14.56 17.58
C ASP A 87 4.67 15.64 16.63
N PRO A 88 4.04 16.82 16.54
CA PRO A 88 4.52 17.89 15.67
C PRO A 88 5.84 18.52 16.13
N SER A 89 6.26 18.27 17.37
CA SER A 89 7.55 18.73 17.91
C SER A 89 8.72 17.94 17.31
N PHE A 90 8.43 16.73 16.80
CA PHE A 90 9.39 15.81 16.21
C PHE A 90 8.93 15.43 14.80
N PRO A 91 9.05 16.35 13.83
CA PRO A 91 8.67 16.07 12.45
C PRO A 91 9.58 14.99 11.84
N LEU A 92 9.12 14.40 10.75
CA LEU A 92 9.94 13.48 9.97
C LEU A 92 11.09 14.24 9.29
N LEU A 93 12.27 13.64 9.35
CA LEU A 93 13.50 14.11 8.76
C LEU A 93 14.04 13.01 7.85
N VAL A 94 14.75 13.44 6.81
CA VAL A 94 15.65 12.56 6.08
C VAL A 94 16.90 12.39 6.94
N VAL A 95 17.27 11.15 7.23
CA VAL A 95 18.30 10.76 8.19
C VAL A 95 19.25 9.77 7.53
N PRO A 96 20.51 9.63 7.99
CA PRO A 96 21.39 8.61 7.43
C PRO A 96 20.75 7.23 7.56
N GLY A 97 20.53 6.56 6.42
CA GLY A 97 19.86 5.26 6.38
C GLY A 97 20.78 4.10 6.78
N SER A 98 20.17 3.01 7.25
CA SER A 98 20.81 1.72 7.53
C SER A 98 20.46 0.63 6.50
N GLN A 99 19.25 0.67 5.91
CA GLN A 99 18.80 -0.27 4.87
C GLN A 99 19.38 0.05 3.47
N SER A 100 18.99 1.15 2.83
CA SER A 100 19.50 1.60 1.53
C SER A 100 20.71 2.55 1.64
N PHE A 101 21.39 2.77 0.51
CA PHE A 101 22.57 3.62 0.45
C PHE A 101 22.20 5.11 0.32
N LEU A 102 21.92 5.75 1.46
CA LEU A 102 22.33 7.10 1.91
C LEU A 102 21.31 7.65 2.91
N ASN A 103 20.02 7.43 2.66
CA ASN A 103 18.95 8.08 3.43
C ASN A 103 17.80 7.16 3.81
N ALA A 104 17.32 7.33 5.02
CA ALA A 104 16.02 6.85 5.46
C ALA A 104 15.20 8.05 5.98
N VAL A 105 14.01 7.77 6.51
CA VAL A 105 13.12 8.73 7.16
C VAL A 105 12.94 8.35 8.63
N GLY A 106 13.07 9.33 9.51
CA GLY A 106 13.02 9.15 10.96
C GLY A 106 12.72 10.45 11.68
N THR A 107 12.47 10.39 12.99
CA THR A 107 12.46 11.58 13.86
C THR A 107 13.86 12.01 14.29
N GLY A 108 14.86 11.16 14.02
CA GLY A 108 16.27 11.39 14.33
C GLY A 108 16.57 11.30 15.83
N VAL A 109 17.80 11.71 16.19
CA VAL A 109 18.32 11.59 17.56
C VAL A 109 17.55 12.41 18.60
N HIS A 110 16.81 13.44 18.19
CA HIS A 110 16.13 14.37 19.10
C HIS A 110 14.92 13.75 19.81
N ASP A 111 14.25 12.78 19.17
CA ASP A 111 13.18 11.98 19.78
C ASP A 111 13.64 10.54 20.09
N GLY A 112 14.95 10.33 20.11
CA GLY A 112 15.54 8.99 20.28
C GLY A 112 15.07 7.98 19.22
N TRP A 113 14.74 8.45 18.01
CA TRP A 113 14.22 7.64 16.90
C TRP A 113 12.85 6.99 17.15
N ALA A 114 12.10 7.46 18.14
CA ALA A 114 10.71 7.07 18.30
C ALA A 114 9.88 7.61 17.13
N MET A 115 8.97 6.80 16.59
CA MET A 115 8.13 7.18 15.46
C MET A 115 6.69 6.76 15.73
N ASN A 116 5.77 7.66 15.44
CA ASN A 116 4.35 7.38 15.32
C ASN A 116 3.85 8.10 14.07
N ALA A 117 4.25 7.58 12.91
CA ALA A 117 4.05 8.22 11.62
C ALA A 117 2.87 7.61 10.86
N ILE A 118 2.21 8.45 10.06
CA ILE A 118 1.17 8.03 9.12
C ILE A 118 1.56 8.51 7.71
N PHE A 119 1.51 7.56 6.76
CA PHE A 119 1.71 7.74 5.34
C PHE A 119 0.35 7.60 4.64
N LEU A 120 -0.30 8.75 4.37
CA LEU A 120 -1.63 8.81 3.76
C LEU A 120 -1.53 8.82 2.24
N LEU A 121 -2.29 7.97 1.56
CA LEU A 121 -2.35 7.91 0.12
C LEU A 121 -3.48 8.79 -0.45
N ALA A 122 -3.30 9.23 -1.69
CA ALA A 122 -4.29 10.01 -2.42
C ALA A 122 -5.49 9.17 -2.88
N ARG A 123 -5.30 7.85 -2.96
CA ARG A 123 -6.30 6.87 -3.31
C ARG A 123 -6.05 5.59 -2.51
N PRO A 124 -7.10 4.83 -2.16
CA PRO A 124 -6.93 3.51 -1.59
C PRO A 124 -6.11 2.60 -2.50
N THR A 125 -5.47 1.62 -1.89
CA THR A 125 -4.59 0.64 -2.52
C THR A 125 -4.94 -0.77 -2.06
N ASP A 126 -4.66 -1.74 -2.92
CA ASP A 126 -4.80 -3.16 -2.59
C ASP A 126 -3.57 -3.65 -1.84
N ARG A 127 -2.45 -2.94 -1.94
CA ARG A 127 -1.19 -3.29 -1.27
C ARG A 127 -0.46 -2.05 -0.84
N ILE A 128 0.07 -2.07 0.37
CA ILE A 128 1.01 -1.07 0.87
C ILE A 128 2.08 -1.78 1.70
N GLY A 129 3.31 -1.32 1.63
CA GLY A 129 4.40 -1.83 2.45
C GLY A 129 5.48 -0.80 2.65
N ILE A 130 6.29 -1.02 3.68
CA ILE A 130 7.37 -0.10 4.05
C ILE A 130 8.61 -0.88 4.50
N GLY A 131 9.78 -0.42 4.08
CA GLY A 131 11.07 -0.87 4.61
C GLY A 131 11.30 -0.24 5.98
N ILE A 132 11.52 -1.05 7.02
CA ILE A 132 11.75 -0.59 8.39
C ILE A 132 13.16 -0.98 8.83
N ALA A 133 13.99 0.02 9.04
CA ALA A 133 15.40 -0.11 9.39
C ALA A 133 15.67 0.13 10.88
N ASP A 134 16.82 -0.35 11.34
CA ASP A 134 17.35 -0.20 12.70
C ASP A 134 16.39 -0.62 13.84
N SER A 135 15.56 -1.63 13.63
CA SER A 135 14.59 -2.10 14.64
C SER A 135 15.18 -3.04 15.71
N SER A 136 16.49 -3.02 15.92
CA SER A 136 17.20 -4.02 16.74
C SER A 136 16.95 -3.89 18.24
N VAL A 137 16.69 -2.67 18.72
CA VAL A 137 16.47 -2.38 20.15
C VAL A 137 15.43 -1.28 20.33
N PRO A 138 14.26 -1.56 20.93
CA PRO A 138 13.76 -2.89 21.34
C PRO A 138 13.40 -3.77 20.12
N PRO A 139 13.23 -5.10 20.30
CA PRO A 139 13.08 -6.04 19.19
C PRO A 139 11.94 -5.65 18.25
N PRO A 140 11.97 -6.04 16.95
CA PRO A 140 10.97 -5.65 15.97
C PRO A 140 9.52 -5.93 16.41
N SER A 141 9.31 -6.96 17.24
CA SER A 141 8.01 -7.28 17.83
C SER A 141 7.37 -6.17 18.68
N SER A 142 8.12 -5.16 19.13
CA SER A 142 7.59 -3.97 19.81
C SER A 142 7.26 -2.82 18.87
N ASN A 143 7.60 -2.93 17.59
CA ASN A 143 7.22 -2.01 16.54
C ASN A 143 5.96 -2.54 15.87
N PHE A 144 5.05 -1.65 15.51
CA PHE A 144 3.78 -2.00 14.90
C PHE A 144 3.61 -1.27 13.59
N ILE A 145 3.03 -1.97 12.62
CA ILE A 145 2.47 -1.37 11.43
C ILE A 145 0.95 -1.48 11.46
N ASP A 146 0.29 -0.40 11.05
CA ASP A 146 -1.16 -0.27 11.05
C ASP A 146 -1.63 0.05 9.63
N ALA A 147 -2.67 -0.62 9.14
CA ALA A 147 -3.39 -0.23 7.92
C ALA A 147 -4.65 0.53 8.30
N TYR A 148 -4.95 1.61 7.56
CA TYR A 148 -6.11 2.45 7.78
C TYR A 148 -7.06 2.47 6.58
N ASP A 149 -8.35 2.58 6.83
CA ASP A 149 -9.35 2.86 5.81
C ASP A 149 -9.40 4.35 5.41
N VAL A 150 -10.24 4.68 4.43
CA VAL A 150 -10.48 6.07 3.96
C VAL A 150 -11.01 7.02 5.03
N ASN A 151 -11.54 6.50 6.13
CA ASN A 151 -12.05 7.27 7.26
C ASN A 151 -11.02 7.37 8.39
N MET A 152 -9.78 6.89 8.17
CA MET A 152 -8.70 6.80 9.15
C MET A 152 -9.01 5.87 10.34
N ASN A 153 -9.89 4.88 10.16
CA ASN A 153 -10.04 3.79 11.11
C ASN A 153 -8.96 2.73 10.87
N VAL A 154 -8.39 2.19 11.94
CA VAL A 154 -7.47 1.05 11.84
C VAL A 154 -8.26 -0.19 11.40
N ILE A 155 -7.86 -0.78 10.27
CA ILE A 155 -8.46 -2.00 9.71
C ILE A 155 -7.57 -3.23 9.90
N ALA A 156 -6.27 -3.04 10.13
CA ALA A 156 -5.37 -4.09 10.55
C ALA A 156 -4.19 -3.52 11.34
N THR A 157 -3.68 -4.30 12.30
CA THR A 157 -2.46 -4.03 13.04
C THR A 157 -1.62 -5.30 13.05
N ASN A 158 -0.32 -5.18 12.83
CA ASN A 158 0.61 -6.27 13.04
C ASN A 158 1.88 -5.75 13.70
N ALA A 159 2.57 -6.61 14.43
CA ALA A 159 3.95 -6.33 14.76
C ALA A 159 4.78 -6.31 13.47
N GLN A 160 5.87 -5.55 13.47
CA GLN A 160 6.85 -5.60 12.39
C GLN A 160 7.32 -7.06 12.17
N GLY A 161 7.62 -7.41 10.93
CA GLY A 161 8.18 -8.72 10.59
C GLY A 161 9.45 -9.05 11.39
N PRO A 162 9.85 -10.33 11.46
CA PRO A 162 11.10 -10.70 12.10
C PRO A 162 12.31 -10.13 11.33
N ASP A 163 13.46 -10.08 12.01
CA ASP A 163 14.74 -9.80 11.38
C ASP A 163 15.00 -10.79 10.23
N PHE A 164 15.59 -10.29 9.16
CA PHE A 164 15.91 -11.10 7.99
C PHE A 164 17.31 -11.72 8.15
N THR A 165 17.46 -13.01 7.82
CA THR A 165 18.78 -13.67 7.82
C THR A 165 19.12 -14.17 6.44
N PHE A 166 20.26 -13.73 5.91
CA PHE A 166 20.80 -14.16 4.62
C PHE A 166 22.27 -14.51 4.76
N ASP A 167 22.64 -15.68 4.24
CA ASP A 167 24.02 -16.19 4.27
C ASP A 167 24.66 -16.19 5.68
N GLY A 168 23.85 -16.44 6.72
CA GLY A 168 24.29 -16.47 8.11
C GLY A 168 24.45 -15.10 8.78
N PHE A 169 24.16 -13.99 8.08
CA PHE A 169 24.10 -12.65 8.63
C PHE A 169 22.65 -12.25 8.91
N THR A 170 22.38 -11.77 10.12
CA THR A 170 21.07 -11.23 10.51
C THR A 170 21.08 -9.72 10.33
N PHE A 171 20.11 -9.22 9.59
CA PHE A 171 19.86 -7.82 9.36
C PHE A 171 18.64 -7.40 10.19
N HIS A 172 18.78 -6.32 10.95
CA HIS A 172 17.72 -5.79 11.82
C HIS A 172 16.74 -4.90 11.05
N GLU A 173 16.35 -5.44 9.90
CA GLU A 173 15.79 -4.74 8.78
C GLU A 173 14.79 -5.67 8.12
N ASN A 174 13.60 -5.18 7.84
CA ASN A 174 12.64 -5.94 7.05
C ASN A 174 11.77 -5.04 6.21
N TYR A 175 11.10 -5.68 5.26
CA TYR A 175 9.99 -5.09 4.55
C TYR A 175 8.69 -5.64 5.13
N SER A 176 7.76 -4.79 5.52
CA SER A 176 6.50 -5.19 6.15
C SER A 176 5.32 -4.44 5.55
N GLY A 177 4.17 -5.08 5.41
CA GLY A 177 3.00 -4.44 4.82
C GLY A 177 1.72 -5.24 4.87
N PHE A 178 0.71 -4.75 4.16
CA PHE A 178 -0.62 -5.35 4.08
C PHE A 178 -1.09 -5.46 2.63
N ALA A 179 -1.72 -6.58 2.31
CA ALA A 179 -2.40 -6.82 1.06
C ALA A 179 -3.88 -7.07 1.34
N ASP A 180 -4.74 -6.37 0.62
CA ASP A 180 -6.19 -6.46 0.71
C ASP A 180 -6.76 -6.72 -0.69
N SER A 181 -7.71 -7.65 -0.76
CA SER A 181 -8.40 -8.04 -2.00
C SER A 181 -9.61 -7.18 -2.34
N VAL A 182 -10.00 -6.25 -1.45
CA VAL A 182 -11.20 -5.39 -1.61
C VAL A 182 -10.91 -3.88 -1.67
N SER A 183 -9.63 -3.48 -1.75
CA SER A 183 -9.18 -2.09 -1.97
C SER A 183 -9.51 -1.09 -0.84
N GLU A 184 -9.34 -1.47 0.44
CA GLU A 184 -9.72 -0.59 1.57
C GLU A 184 -8.54 0.16 2.23
N ILE A 185 -7.29 -0.05 1.82
CA ILE A 185 -6.15 0.56 2.52
C ILE A 185 -5.89 1.98 1.99
N ALA A 186 -6.12 3.01 2.79
CA ALA A 186 -5.86 4.41 2.44
C ALA A 186 -4.60 4.98 3.09
N ALA A 187 -4.11 4.37 4.18
CA ALA A 187 -2.87 4.79 4.82
C ALA A 187 -2.12 3.62 5.47
N LEU A 188 -0.83 3.82 5.68
CA LEU A 188 0.00 2.97 6.53
C LEU A 188 0.51 3.80 7.71
N GLY A 189 0.42 3.24 8.92
CA GLY A 189 1.02 3.79 10.12
C GLY A 189 2.22 2.96 10.57
N VAL A 190 3.21 3.63 11.14
CA VAL A 190 4.38 3.02 11.77
C VAL A 190 4.50 3.55 13.19
N ARG A 191 4.46 2.64 14.16
CA ARG A 191 4.64 2.94 15.59
C ARG A 191 5.83 2.17 16.13
N CYS A 192 6.89 2.86 16.50
CA CYS A 192 8.10 2.27 17.06
C CYS A 192 8.70 3.19 18.12
N SER A 193 9.42 2.62 19.08
CA SER A 193 10.21 3.40 20.04
C SER A 193 11.62 3.70 19.54
N PHE A 194 12.06 3.00 18.50
CA PHE A 194 13.33 3.20 17.82
C PHE A 194 13.28 2.54 16.44
N CYS A 195 13.12 3.33 15.38
CA CYS A 195 13.22 2.85 14.01
C CYS A 195 13.41 3.98 13.00
N GLN A 196 13.75 3.59 11.78
CA GLN A 196 13.73 4.43 10.58
C GLN A 196 12.95 3.69 9.49
N VAL A 197 12.50 4.42 8.48
CA VAL A 197 11.81 3.82 7.33
C VAL A 197 12.47 4.24 6.03
N ASP A 198 12.64 3.31 5.09
CA ASP A 198 13.54 3.48 3.96
C ASP A 198 12.81 3.66 2.63
N ASP A 199 11.86 2.78 2.34
CA ASP A 199 11.10 2.81 1.12
C ASP A 199 9.62 2.53 1.39
N LEU A 200 8.74 3.24 0.69
CA LEU A 200 7.29 3.04 0.74
C LEU A 200 6.84 2.51 -0.62
N GLN A 201 6.11 1.40 -0.65
CA GLN A 201 5.45 0.93 -1.87
C GLN A 201 3.94 0.86 -1.70
N PHE A 202 3.21 1.14 -2.78
CA PHE A 202 1.76 0.95 -2.85
C PHE A 202 1.30 0.70 -4.28
N ASP A 203 0.28 -0.15 -4.45
CA ASP A 203 -0.27 -0.56 -5.75
C ASP A 203 -1.72 -0.09 -5.92
N PRO A 204 -1.94 1.19 -6.28
CA PRO A 204 -3.29 1.72 -6.43
C PRO A 204 -3.97 1.09 -7.65
N PRO A 205 -5.30 0.79 -7.59
CA PRO A 205 -6.04 0.19 -8.71
C PRO A 205 -5.97 0.99 -10.02
N VAL A 206 -5.72 2.29 -9.91
CA VAL A 206 -5.40 3.16 -11.04
C VAL A 206 -3.97 3.63 -10.85
N PRO A 207 -3.04 3.23 -11.74
CA PRO A 207 -1.64 3.65 -11.66
C PRO A 207 -1.53 5.17 -11.63
N VAL A 208 -0.69 5.69 -10.73
CA VAL A 208 -0.32 7.10 -10.75
C VAL A 208 0.56 7.30 -11.99
N PRO A 209 0.21 8.21 -12.93
CA PRO A 209 1.05 8.45 -14.09
C PRO A 209 2.42 8.93 -13.65
N GLU A 210 3.48 8.23 -14.07
CA GLU A 210 4.85 8.71 -13.91
C GLU A 210 4.95 10.18 -14.40
N PRO A 211 5.64 11.09 -13.68
CA PRO A 211 5.75 12.50 -14.06
C PRO A 211 6.20 12.70 -15.51
N SER A 212 7.06 11.79 -16.00
CA SER A 212 7.58 11.70 -17.37
C SER A 212 6.48 11.55 -18.43
N SER A 213 5.39 10.87 -18.09
CA SER A 213 4.26 10.60 -18.99
C SER A 213 3.44 11.86 -19.28
N LEU A 214 3.32 12.76 -18.29
CA LEU A 214 2.63 14.05 -18.45
C LEU A 214 3.42 15.01 -19.35
N LEU A 215 4.75 14.98 -19.27
CA LEU A 215 5.64 15.75 -20.16
C LEU A 215 5.54 15.29 -21.62
N LEU A 216 5.40 13.98 -21.88
CA LEU A 216 5.26 13.45 -23.25
C LEU A 216 3.91 13.82 -23.88
N LEU A 217 2.83 13.78 -23.10
CA LEU A 217 1.49 14.21 -23.53
C LEU A 217 1.41 15.74 -23.74
N GLY A 218 2.10 16.53 -22.92
CA GLY A 218 2.20 17.98 -23.06
C GLY A 218 3.07 18.43 -24.24
N ALA A 219 4.15 17.71 -24.54
CA ALA A 219 5.06 18.02 -25.64
C ALA A 219 4.55 17.53 -27.02
N GLY A 220 3.67 16.53 -27.06
CA GLY A 220 3.18 15.92 -28.31
C GLY A 220 2.00 16.63 -28.98
N LEU A 221 1.20 17.41 -28.24
CA LEU A 221 -0.01 18.05 -28.76
C LEU A 221 0.18 19.43 -29.45
N PRO A 222 1.16 20.27 -29.08
CA PRO A 222 1.33 21.58 -29.74
C PRO A 222 1.79 21.52 -31.22
N PRO A 223 2.73 20.66 -31.65
CA PRO A 223 3.24 20.74 -33.02
C PRO A 223 2.27 20.17 -34.07
N ALA A 224 1.38 19.24 -33.69
CA ALA A 224 0.41 18.64 -34.63
C ALA A 224 -0.69 19.63 -35.08
N LEU A 225 -1.08 20.58 -34.21
CA LEU A 225 -2.09 21.60 -34.53
C LEU A 225 -1.51 22.76 -35.37
N LEU A 226 -0.24 23.11 -35.15
CA LEU A 226 0.47 24.10 -35.96
C LEU A 226 0.75 23.60 -37.38
N TRP A 227 1.13 22.33 -37.54
CA TRP A 227 1.41 21.75 -38.85
C TRP A 227 0.16 21.59 -39.74
N ARG A 228 -1.03 21.44 -39.13
CA ARG A 228 -2.30 21.36 -39.87
C ARG A 228 -2.84 22.72 -40.33
N ARG A 229 -2.47 23.82 -39.67
CA ARG A 229 -2.85 25.18 -40.09
C ARG A 229 -1.94 25.73 -41.20
N GLY A 230 -0.68 25.31 -41.27
CA GLY A 230 0.25 25.73 -42.32
C GLY A 230 -0.06 25.21 -43.73
N ARG A 231 -0.79 24.09 -43.87
CA ARG A 231 -1.14 23.49 -45.19
C ARG A 231 -2.46 23.94 -45.78
N ARG A 232 -3.22 24.82 -45.12
CA ARG A 232 -4.47 25.41 -45.67
C ARG A 232 -4.28 26.85 -46.16
N ALA A 233 -3.07 27.39 -46.08
CA ALA A 233 -2.72 28.74 -46.50
C ALA A 233 -1.69 28.77 -47.64
N SER A 234 -1.61 27.69 -48.44
CA SER A 234 -0.78 27.61 -49.65
C SER A 234 -1.61 27.05 -50.79
#